data_AF-W3AQ45-F1
#
_entry.id   AF-W3AQ45-F1
#
_cell.length_a   1.000
_cell.length_b   1.000
_cell.length_c   1.000
_cell.angle_alpha   90.00
_cell.angle_beta   90.00
_cell.angle_gamma   90.00
#
_symmetry.space_group_name_H-M   'P 1'
#
loop_
_entity.id
_entity.type
_entity.pdbx_description
1 polymer ?
#
loop_
_entity_poly.entity_id
_entity_poly.type
_entity_poly.pdbx_seq_one_letter_code
_entity_poly.pdbx_strand_id
1 'polypeptide(L)'
;MKRFASVTFILCLTIADLLSGCGKAAKETENKPVVNETTDDTANKPVGNESAEKTENKAVLYKSADIKEQTSLEKSEKTGEGEIRKEEKTADGRSLAQRMSGKYSYHYSGENGQEEFFIMDVVNFGDNVYAFCGQAMPYDYESFNSYTFWVSEFIPYDAGELKSTDGDKVKVNELKFSIMSNAGRYWDSGCTGTITLTDDGLVFEGFDHDGFLVPDYDDSRLFLKDDRVEDAFSYMKDDNASVDDKLQGYWVCDGKDADLYIHFSDSNMYLYKKSPDEEVFFAAGGCDFHDGSFDFNGNLIQNGGMPYEFSADYKFDGDNLVIESQSTDIPAQMANSGEFRRITDQDIHVTTMDEVVFNQDSFGPLGQIQRDSFYGVFIQAFKDEKSCDKTLSDLEDAGLTTCPVVYTPDFEGLSPEPYYAVTAGLYTTEQDAKEALEKVRAVGFKDAYVKYTGSYTGDRFWYYMYSENGIKLLNNSIILHDVNVTIPYITDGASVKKDLIVSEDTVFAEDAETDYFSEYEKGDTPYGWIMRNYKLYTDEPEKYGEKAPVLTGVFEVSLDGNKISSYHQSMWWD
;
A
#
# COMPACT_ATOMS: atom_id res chain seq x y z
N MET A 1 33.72 42.04 9.35
CA MET A 1 33.73 42.96 8.19
C MET A 1 33.84 42.11 6.93
N LYS A 2 32.89 42.31 5.99
CA LYS A 2 32.74 41.71 4.64
C LYS A 2 33.94 40.94 4.06
N ARG A 3 33.70 39.74 3.52
CA ARG A 3 33.61 39.51 2.06
C ARG A 3 33.25 38.06 1.69
N PHE A 4 32.43 37.98 0.64
CA PHE A 4 32.05 36.86 -0.21
C PHE A 4 33.17 35.85 -0.50
N ALA A 5 32.80 34.56 -0.53
CA ALA A 5 33.49 33.56 -1.33
C ALA A 5 32.44 32.77 -2.13
N SER A 6 32.48 32.95 -3.44
CA SER A 6 31.74 32.19 -4.43
C SER A 6 32.32 30.79 -4.52
N VAL A 7 31.48 29.75 -4.53
CA VAL A 7 31.89 28.39 -4.90
C VAL A 7 31.25 28.08 -6.26
N THR A 8 32.12 27.99 -7.26
CA THR A 8 31.83 27.52 -8.62
C THR A 8 31.83 25.99 -8.59
N PHE A 9 30.69 25.36 -8.85
CA PHE A 9 30.63 23.93 -9.13
C PHE A 9 30.86 23.67 -10.63
N ILE A 10 31.81 22.78 -10.92
CA ILE A 10 32.19 22.33 -12.25
C ILE A 10 31.25 21.21 -12.66
N LEU A 11 30.58 21.42 -13.79
CA LEU A 11 29.72 20.45 -14.48
C LEU A 11 30.59 19.49 -15.30
N CYS A 12 30.59 18.19 -14.97
CA CYS A 12 31.19 17.15 -15.81
C CYS A 12 30.18 16.65 -16.84
N LEU A 13 30.26 17.20 -18.05
CA LEU A 13 29.70 16.65 -19.29
C LEU A 13 30.63 15.55 -19.82
N THR A 14 30.16 14.31 -19.91
CA THR A 14 30.80 13.27 -20.73
C THR A 14 30.11 13.22 -22.09
N ILE A 15 30.87 13.64 -23.10
CA ILE A 15 30.54 13.60 -24.53
C ILE A 15 30.78 12.18 -25.04
N ALA A 16 29.74 11.59 -25.64
CA ALA A 16 29.85 10.48 -26.55
C ALA A 16 30.28 11.01 -27.93
N ASP A 17 31.38 10.48 -28.47
CA ASP A 17 31.54 10.24 -29.91
C ASP A 17 32.88 9.56 -30.18
N LEU A 18 32.83 8.35 -30.74
CA LEU A 18 33.76 7.84 -31.76
C LEU A 18 33.34 6.40 -32.08
N LEU A 19 32.68 6.21 -33.22
CA LEU A 19 33.06 5.23 -34.24
C LEU A 19 32.13 5.39 -35.46
N SER A 20 32.65 6.06 -36.49
CA SER A 20 32.16 5.93 -37.86
C SER A 20 33.27 5.34 -38.72
N GLY A 21 32.92 4.43 -39.62
CA GLY A 21 33.71 4.16 -40.82
C GLY A 21 33.78 2.70 -41.28
N CYS A 22 32.84 2.28 -42.12
CA CYS A 22 33.11 1.88 -43.52
C CYS A 22 31.80 1.53 -44.24
N GLY A 23 31.48 2.31 -45.29
CA GLY A 23 30.25 2.16 -46.06
C GLY A 23 30.33 1.24 -47.27
N LYS A 24 29.22 1.19 -48.01
CA LYS A 24 29.16 1.11 -49.48
C LYS A 24 27.77 1.50 -49.99
N ALA A 25 27.75 1.98 -51.22
CA ALA A 25 26.81 2.96 -51.76
C ALA A 25 25.66 2.38 -52.60
N ALA A 26 24.63 3.24 -52.74
CA ALA A 26 23.81 3.53 -53.91
C ALA A 26 22.74 2.53 -54.39
N LYS A 27 21.46 2.95 -54.37
CA LYS A 27 20.82 3.72 -55.47
C LYS A 27 19.36 4.09 -55.12
N GLU A 28 19.01 5.35 -55.39
CA GLU A 28 17.64 5.84 -55.52
C GLU A 28 16.96 5.28 -56.78
N THR A 29 15.64 5.06 -56.72
CA THR A 29 14.74 5.47 -57.81
C THR A 29 13.31 5.67 -57.29
N GLU A 30 12.77 6.87 -57.51
CA GLU A 30 11.35 7.20 -57.41
C GLU A 30 10.54 6.50 -58.53
N ASN A 31 9.32 6.04 -58.23
CA ASN A 31 8.08 6.53 -58.86
C ASN A 31 6.82 5.78 -58.35
N LYS A 32 5.77 6.57 -58.09
CA LYS A 32 4.35 6.18 -57.89
C LYS A 32 3.69 5.70 -59.22
N PRO A 33 2.36 5.51 -59.30
CA PRO A 33 1.49 4.52 -58.64
C PRO A 33 0.62 3.75 -59.68
N VAL A 34 0.03 2.59 -59.34
CA VAL A 34 -1.12 2.04 -60.09
C VAL A 34 -2.12 1.40 -59.12
N VAL A 35 -3.38 1.70 -59.39
CA VAL A 35 -4.63 1.36 -58.70
C VAL A 35 -5.32 0.18 -59.42
N ASN A 36 -6.18 -0.54 -58.69
CA ASN A 36 -7.13 -1.59 -59.08
C ASN A 36 -6.51 -2.97 -59.35
N GLU A 37 -7.12 -4.11 -58.97
CA GLU A 37 -8.55 -4.41 -58.94
C GLU A 37 -8.82 -5.63 -58.03
N THR A 38 -10.03 -5.63 -57.47
CA THR A 38 -10.73 -6.69 -56.75
C THR A 38 -10.82 -8.01 -57.53
N THR A 39 -10.81 -9.13 -56.82
CA THR A 39 -11.72 -10.26 -57.08
C THR A 39 -11.75 -11.22 -55.89
N ASP A 40 -12.97 -11.41 -55.36
CA ASP A 40 -13.43 -12.61 -54.68
C ASP A 40 -13.08 -13.88 -55.47
N ASP A 41 -12.79 -15.00 -54.80
CA ASP A 41 -13.81 -16.02 -54.56
C ASP A 41 -13.24 -17.32 -53.94
N THR A 42 -13.89 -17.71 -52.84
CA THR A 42 -14.27 -19.08 -52.44
C THR A 42 -13.28 -20.26 -52.39
N ALA A 43 -13.16 -20.75 -51.15
CA ALA A 43 -13.61 -22.08 -50.69
C ALA A 43 -12.72 -23.34 -50.80
N ASN A 44 -12.82 -24.08 -49.69
CA ASN A 44 -12.70 -25.53 -49.47
C ASN A 44 -11.33 -26.14 -49.09
N LYS A 45 -11.17 -26.30 -47.76
CA LYS A 45 -11.18 -27.56 -46.98
C LYS A 45 -10.10 -28.64 -47.25
N PRO A 46 -9.88 -29.58 -46.29
CA PRO A 46 -8.60 -29.73 -45.60
C PRO A 46 -7.87 -31.02 -46.00
N VAL A 47 -6.57 -31.09 -45.68
CA VAL A 47 -5.81 -32.35 -45.66
C VAL A 47 -4.97 -32.37 -44.40
N GLY A 48 -5.20 -33.39 -43.56
CA GLY A 48 -4.40 -33.69 -42.38
C GLY A 48 -3.15 -34.51 -42.71
N ASN A 49 -2.22 -34.49 -41.78
CA ASN A 49 -1.45 -35.63 -41.25
C ASN A 49 -0.51 -35.07 -40.16
N GLU A 50 -0.69 -35.52 -38.92
CA GLU A 50 0.15 -36.55 -38.31
C GLU A 50 1.63 -36.18 -38.22
N SER A 51 2.06 -35.78 -37.02
CA SER A 51 3.24 -36.38 -36.39
C SER A 51 3.19 -36.12 -34.89
N ALA A 52 2.97 -37.20 -34.14
CA ALA A 52 3.10 -37.26 -32.71
C ALA A 52 4.58 -37.29 -32.32
N GLU A 53 4.98 -36.47 -31.36
CA GLU A 53 6.10 -36.76 -30.46
C GLU A 53 5.59 -36.69 -29.03
N LYS A 54 5.64 -37.85 -28.37
CA LYS A 54 5.35 -38.06 -26.97
C LYS A 54 6.54 -37.59 -26.15
N THR A 55 6.30 -36.70 -25.20
CA THR A 55 7.17 -36.56 -24.02
C THR A 55 6.29 -36.80 -22.80
N GLU A 56 6.56 -37.89 -22.10
CA GLU A 56 5.95 -38.24 -20.82
C GLU A 56 6.42 -37.27 -19.74
N ASN A 57 5.51 -36.47 -19.19
CA ASN A 57 5.71 -35.82 -17.89
C ASN A 57 4.72 -36.41 -16.89
N LYS A 58 5.27 -37.04 -15.85
CA LYS A 58 4.54 -37.53 -14.67
C LYS A 58 4.07 -36.33 -13.86
N ALA A 59 2.79 -35.99 -13.96
CA ALA A 59 2.11 -35.19 -12.95
C ALA A 59 1.72 -36.12 -11.79
N VAL A 60 2.28 -35.87 -10.60
CA VAL A 60 1.82 -36.46 -9.34
C VAL A 60 0.60 -35.65 -8.91
N LEU A 61 -0.60 -36.22 -9.07
CA LEU A 61 -1.84 -35.67 -8.52
C LEU A 61 -1.78 -35.75 -6.99
N TYR A 62 -1.72 -34.60 -6.32
CA TYR A 62 -2.19 -34.50 -4.94
C TYR A 62 -3.71 -34.42 -4.95
N LYS A 63 -4.36 -35.49 -4.49
CA LYS A 63 -5.80 -35.46 -4.19
C LYS A 63 -5.99 -34.72 -2.87
N SER A 64 -6.75 -33.63 -2.93
CA SER A 64 -7.42 -33.02 -1.78
C SER A 64 -8.11 -34.10 -0.95
N ALA A 65 -7.83 -34.09 0.36
CA ALA A 65 -8.59 -34.88 1.31
C ALA A 65 -9.88 -34.13 1.61
N ASP A 66 -10.99 -34.61 1.03
CA ASP A 66 -12.35 -34.21 1.41
C ASP A 66 -12.57 -34.51 2.90
N ILE A 67 -12.65 -33.45 3.72
CA ILE A 67 -13.19 -33.55 5.08
C ILE A 67 -14.70 -33.72 4.95
N LYS A 68 -15.17 -34.96 5.10
CA LYS A 68 -16.60 -35.24 5.23
C LYS A 68 -17.08 -34.86 6.62
N GLU A 69 -18.04 -33.94 6.66
CA GLU A 69 -19.02 -33.79 7.73
C GLU A 69 -19.51 -35.17 8.21
N GLN A 70 -19.33 -35.46 9.50
CA GLN A 70 -20.07 -36.49 10.20
C GLN A 70 -20.88 -35.88 11.33
N THR A 71 -22.09 -35.47 10.97
CA THR A 71 -23.21 -35.37 11.90
C THR A 71 -23.58 -36.77 12.39
N SER A 72 -23.35 -37.08 13.66
CA SER A 72 -24.19 -38.04 14.39
C SER A 72 -24.23 -37.72 15.88
N LEU A 73 -25.39 -37.22 16.30
CA LEU A 73 -25.86 -37.22 17.68
C LEU A 73 -26.13 -38.66 18.11
N GLU A 74 -25.31 -39.23 18.99
CA GLU A 74 -25.77 -40.30 19.89
C GLU A 74 -25.32 -40.05 21.33
N LYS A 75 -26.33 -39.93 22.20
CA LYS A 75 -26.23 -39.98 23.66
C LYS A 75 -25.59 -41.31 24.09
N SER A 76 -24.59 -41.25 24.95
CA SER A 76 -24.44 -42.24 26.02
C SER A 76 -23.85 -41.59 27.28
N GLU A 77 -24.38 -42.01 28.43
CA GLU A 77 -24.09 -41.48 29.77
C GLU A 77 -22.77 -41.99 30.36
N LYS A 78 -22.11 -41.10 31.12
CA LYS A 78 -21.30 -41.32 32.35
C LYS A 78 -20.39 -42.55 32.43
N THR A 79 -19.08 -42.33 32.59
CA THR A 79 -18.35 -42.36 33.89
C THR A 79 -16.83 -42.25 33.70
N GLY A 80 -16.17 -41.49 34.59
CA GLY A 80 -14.85 -41.85 35.15
C GLY A 80 -13.61 -41.17 34.57
N GLU A 81 -12.99 -40.34 35.41
CA GLU A 81 -11.52 -40.22 35.62
C GLU A 81 -10.68 -39.88 34.37
N GLY A 82 -10.22 -38.64 34.19
CA GLY A 82 -9.17 -38.09 35.04
C GLY A 82 -7.77 -38.34 34.43
N GLU A 83 -7.53 -37.93 33.18
CA GLU A 83 -6.19 -37.76 32.63
C GLU A 83 -5.96 -36.29 32.31
N ILE A 84 -5.25 -35.63 33.24
CA ILE A 84 -4.60 -34.35 32.98
C ILE A 84 -3.51 -34.66 31.96
N ARG A 85 -3.76 -34.33 30.68
CA ARG A 85 -2.69 -34.20 29.68
C ARG A 85 -1.71 -33.18 30.26
N LYS A 86 -0.52 -33.64 30.64
CA LYS A 86 0.60 -32.76 30.90
C LYS A 86 0.97 -32.14 29.56
N GLU A 87 0.72 -30.84 29.43
CA GLU A 87 1.33 -30.00 28.40
C GLU A 87 2.84 -30.26 28.45
N GLU A 88 3.37 -30.83 27.38
CA GLU A 88 4.80 -30.94 27.17
C GLU A 88 5.30 -29.51 26.95
N LYS A 89 5.97 -28.95 27.98
CA LYS A 89 6.66 -27.67 27.84
C LYS A 89 7.57 -27.73 26.62
N THR A 90 7.41 -26.79 25.70
CA THR A 90 8.35 -26.64 24.58
C THR A 90 9.75 -26.42 25.16
N ALA A 91 10.70 -27.22 24.71
CA ALA A 91 11.98 -27.39 25.41
C ALA A 91 13.01 -26.28 25.11
N ASP A 92 12.73 -25.34 24.20
CA ASP A 92 13.73 -24.38 23.73
C ASP A 92 13.70 -23.01 24.42
N GLY A 93 12.68 -22.73 25.25
CA GLY A 93 12.59 -21.50 26.03
C GLY A 93 12.19 -20.24 25.25
N ARG A 94 11.89 -20.34 23.95
CA ARG A 94 11.37 -19.24 23.13
C ARG A 94 9.95 -18.87 23.52
N SER A 95 9.64 -17.58 23.42
CA SER A 95 8.28 -17.06 23.58
C SER A 95 7.35 -17.52 22.44
N LEU A 96 6.05 -17.34 22.59
CA LEU A 96 5.07 -17.65 21.56
C LEU A 96 5.32 -16.79 20.32
N ALA A 97 5.61 -15.49 20.50
CA ALA A 97 5.98 -14.59 19.41
C ALA A 97 7.16 -15.14 18.58
N GLN A 98 8.25 -15.55 19.25
CA GLN A 98 9.44 -16.11 18.60
C GLN A 98 9.19 -17.48 17.94
N ARG A 99 8.23 -18.27 18.45
CA ARG A 99 7.86 -19.55 17.85
C ARG A 99 6.90 -19.41 16.66
N MET A 100 6.14 -18.31 16.62
CA MET A 100 5.27 -17.96 15.49
C MET A 100 6.04 -17.37 14.32
N SER A 101 7.21 -16.77 14.53
CA SER A 101 8.02 -16.23 13.44
C SER A 101 8.38 -17.27 12.39
N GLY A 102 8.25 -16.91 11.13
CA GLY A 102 8.48 -17.79 9.99
C GLY A 102 7.56 -17.48 8.83
N LYS A 103 7.70 -18.31 7.79
CA LYS A 103 7.04 -18.14 6.50
C LYS A 103 5.85 -19.07 6.36
N TYR A 104 4.71 -18.53 5.94
CA TYR A 104 3.48 -19.29 5.81
C TYR A 104 2.68 -18.92 4.56
N SER A 105 1.95 -19.90 4.02
CA SER A 105 1.04 -19.68 2.90
C SER A 105 -0.30 -20.39 3.10
N TYR A 106 -1.32 -19.89 2.43
CA TYR A 106 -2.61 -20.53 2.28
C TYR A 106 -2.98 -20.56 0.80
N HIS A 107 -3.12 -21.76 0.25
CA HIS A 107 -3.59 -21.96 -1.11
C HIS A 107 -5.10 -21.73 -1.19
N TYR A 108 -5.53 -20.83 -2.07
CA TYR A 108 -6.92 -20.67 -2.43
C TYR A 108 -7.09 -20.80 -3.93
N SER A 109 -8.22 -21.36 -4.37
CA SER A 109 -8.53 -21.41 -5.79
C SER A 109 -9.03 -20.05 -6.23
N GLY A 110 -8.27 -19.38 -7.11
CA GLY A 110 -8.72 -18.14 -7.74
C GLY A 110 -9.99 -18.38 -8.57
N GLU A 111 -10.75 -17.31 -8.82
CA GLU A 111 -12.06 -17.37 -9.50
C GLU A 111 -11.99 -18.02 -10.89
N ASN A 112 -10.83 -17.95 -11.55
CA ASN A 112 -10.58 -18.50 -12.87
C ASN A 112 -9.96 -19.92 -12.85
N GLY A 113 -9.91 -20.56 -11.68
CA GLY A 113 -9.22 -21.83 -11.49
C GLY A 113 -7.69 -21.71 -11.57
N GLN A 114 -7.16 -20.49 -11.47
CA GLN A 114 -5.73 -20.26 -11.27
C GLN A 114 -5.37 -20.57 -9.82
N GLU A 115 -4.17 -21.11 -9.62
CA GLU A 115 -3.66 -21.35 -8.28
C GLU A 115 -3.13 -20.03 -7.71
N GLU A 116 -3.70 -19.60 -6.59
CA GLU A 116 -3.30 -18.38 -5.90
C GLU A 116 -3.03 -18.68 -4.43
N PHE A 117 -2.17 -17.87 -3.83
CA PHE A 117 -1.72 -18.04 -2.47
C PHE A 117 -1.84 -16.73 -1.73
N PHE A 118 -2.40 -16.81 -0.53
CA PHE A 118 -2.13 -15.82 0.49
C PHE A 118 -0.80 -16.19 1.13
N ILE A 119 0.09 -15.22 1.28
CA ILE A 119 1.42 -15.42 1.85
C ILE A 119 1.62 -14.50 3.05
N MET A 120 2.39 -14.95 4.02
CA MET A 120 2.88 -14.12 5.12
C MET A 120 4.29 -14.53 5.54
N ASP A 121 5.14 -13.55 5.78
CA ASP A 121 6.37 -13.72 6.55
C ASP A 121 6.20 -13.04 7.91
N VAL A 122 6.01 -13.86 8.95
CA VAL A 122 5.80 -13.43 10.33
C VAL A 122 7.16 -13.17 10.95
N VAL A 123 7.37 -11.94 11.42
CA VAL A 123 8.60 -11.49 12.06
C VAL A 123 8.31 -10.88 13.42
N ASN A 124 9.31 -10.84 14.28
CA ASN A 124 9.18 -10.30 15.63
C ASN A 124 10.32 -9.34 15.99
N PHE A 125 10.01 -8.37 16.84
CA PHE A 125 11.02 -7.58 17.55
C PHE A 125 10.75 -7.66 19.06
N GLY A 126 11.62 -8.37 19.77
CA GLY A 126 11.28 -8.87 21.10
C GLY A 126 10.09 -9.82 21.00
N ASP A 127 9.02 -9.52 21.73
CA ASP A 127 7.77 -10.28 21.69
C ASP A 127 6.62 -9.57 20.94
N ASN A 128 6.91 -8.47 20.23
CA ASN A 128 5.94 -7.85 19.31
C ASN A 128 5.93 -8.61 17.99
N VAL A 129 4.74 -8.87 17.44
CA VAL A 129 4.55 -9.72 16.25
C VAL A 129 3.99 -8.90 15.08
N TYR A 130 4.65 -9.04 13.94
CA TYR A 130 4.30 -8.41 12.68
C TYR A 130 4.31 -9.44 11.56
N ALA A 131 3.63 -9.15 10.46
CA ALA A 131 3.74 -9.95 9.25
C ALA A 131 3.77 -9.09 8.00
N PHE A 132 4.71 -9.39 7.11
CA PHE A 132 4.64 -8.94 5.74
C PHE A 132 3.70 -9.87 4.98
N CYS A 133 2.58 -9.35 4.51
CA CYS A 133 1.48 -10.12 3.95
C CYS A 133 1.27 -9.79 2.47
N GLY A 134 0.75 -10.74 1.71
CA GLY A 134 0.46 -10.52 0.31
C GLY A 134 -0.35 -11.61 -0.37
N GLN A 135 -0.62 -11.36 -1.65
CA GLN A 135 -1.09 -12.36 -2.60
C GLN A 135 0.04 -12.72 -3.54
N ALA A 136 0.10 -13.99 -3.92
CA ALA A 136 1.09 -14.48 -4.86
C ALA A 136 0.54 -15.58 -5.77
N MET A 137 1.15 -15.69 -6.94
CA MET A 137 0.97 -16.82 -7.84
C MET A 137 2.22 -17.72 -7.81
N PRO A 138 2.09 -19.03 -8.02
CA PRO A 138 3.25 -19.88 -8.20
C PRO A 138 3.96 -19.50 -9.51
N TYR A 139 5.25 -19.16 -9.43
CA TYR A 139 6.05 -18.89 -10.62
C TYR A 139 6.44 -20.21 -11.30
N ASP A 140 7.03 -21.12 -10.52
CA ASP A 140 7.48 -22.44 -10.93
C ASP A 140 7.20 -23.53 -9.88
N TYR A 141 6.31 -23.23 -8.90
CA TYR A 141 5.99 -24.03 -7.72
C TYR A 141 7.13 -24.19 -6.70
N GLU A 142 8.35 -23.78 -7.04
CA GLU A 142 9.48 -23.68 -6.13
C GLU A 142 9.61 -22.27 -5.54
N SER A 143 8.96 -21.28 -6.16
CA SER A 143 8.91 -19.89 -5.73
C SER A 143 7.55 -19.24 -6.00
N PHE A 144 7.24 -18.22 -5.21
CA PHE A 144 6.09 -17.37 -5.39
C PHE A 144 6.47 -16.07 -6.11
N ASN A 145 5.58 -15.58 -6.97
CA ASN A 145 5.62 -14.23 -7.50
C ASN A 145 4.49 -13.43 -6.86
N SER A 146 4.86 -12.66 -5.84
CA SER A 146 3.96 -11.80 -5.09
C SER A 146 3.62 -10.52 -5.88
N TYR A 147 2.39 -10.03 -5.72
CA TYR A 147 1.91 -8.88 -6.51
C TYR A 147 1.04 -7.88 -5.72
N THR A 148 0.68 -8.19 -4.48
CA THR A 148 0.05 -7.22 -3.54
C THR A 148 0.71 -7.35 -2.18
N PHE A 149 0.86 -6.22 -1.47
CA PHE A 149 1.62 -6.19 -0.23
C PHE A 149 1.00 -5.25 0.80
N TRP A 150 0.99 -5.71 2.05
CA TRP A 150 0.72 -4.89 3.23
C TRP A 150 1.43 -5.48 4.45
N VAL A 151 1.41 -4.75 5.55
CA VAL A 151 1.90 -5.23 6.83
C VAL A 151 0.74 -5.37 7.78
N SER A 152 0.76 -6.46 8.53
CA SER A 152 -0.17 -6.73 9.61
C SER A 152 0.58 -6.67 10.94
N GLU A 153 0.14 -5.82 11.85
CA GLU A 153 0.61 -5.76 13.24
C GLU A 153 -0.39 -6.50 14.13
N PHE A 154 0.06 -7.51 14.87
CA PHE A 154 -0.79 -8.32 15.73
C PHE A 154 -0.63 -7.88 17.18
N ILE A 155 -1.50 -6.96 17.62
CA ILE A 155 -1.42 -6.38 18.96
C ILE A 155 -2.18 -7.26 19.95
N PRO A 156 -1.52 -7.83 20.98
CA PRO A 156 -2.18 -8.68 21.96
C PRO A 156 -3.09 -7.89 22.90
N TYR A 157 -4.13 -8.56 23.40
CA TYR A 157 -4.87 -8.06 24.57
C TYR A 157 -4.13 -8.33 25.89
N ASP A 158 -3.32 -9.38 25.93
CA ASP A 158 -2.45 -9.73 27.07
C ASP A 158 -1.04 -10.02 26.57
N ALA A 159 -0.08 -9.13 26.87
CA ALA A 159 1.33 -9.34 26.52
C ALA A 159 1.90 -10.64 27.10
N GLY A 160 1.34 -11.16 28.20
CA GLY A 160 1.74 -12.42 28.80
C GLY A 160 1.50 -13.63 27.89
N GLU A 161 0.50 -13.57 27.01
CA GLU A 161 0.22 -14.64 26.04
C GLU A 161 1.33 -14.73 24.98
N LEU A 162 1.76 -13.61 24.38
CA LEU A 162 2.90 -13.59 23.44
C LEU A 162 4.22 -13.97 24.10
N LYS A 163 4.41 -13.59 25.37
CA LYS A 163 5.58 -13.94 26.18
C LYS A 163 5.60 -15.40 26.64
N SER A 164 4.51 -16.13 26.43
CA SER A 164 4.37 -17.48 26.95
C SER A 164 5.31 -18.47 26.27
N THR A 165 6.01 -19.28 27.07
CA THR A 165 6.91 -20.34 26.56
C THR A 165 6.20 -21.70 26.43
N ASP A 166 4.99 -21.82 26.96
CA ASP A 166 4.20 -23.06 26.95
C ASP A 166 2.77 -22.90 26.39
N GLY A 167 2.29 -21.66 26.23
CA GLY A 167 1.03 -21.37 25.56
C GLY A 167 1.18 -21.27 24.05
N ASP A 168 0.20 -21.77 23.30
CA ASP A 168 0.21 -21.78 21.83
C ASP A 168 -0.87 -20.89 21.21
N LYS A 169 -1.55 -20.09 22.02
CA LYS A 169 -2.72 -19.30 21.61
C LYS A 169 -2.61 -17.88 22.16
N VAL A 170 -2.95 -16.91 21.32
CA VAL A 170 -2.98 -15.49 21.69
C VAL A 170 -4.19 -14.81 21.08
N LYS A 171 -4.92 -14.05 21.89
CA LYS A 171 -5.96 -13.14 21.39
C LYS A 171 -5.34 -11.80 21.00
N VAL A 172 -5.56 -11.39 19.76
CA VAL A 172 -4.97 -10.17 19.19
C VAL A 172 -6.03 -9.32 18.50
N ASN A 173 -5.67 -8.08 18.23
CA ASN A 173 -6.28 -7.25 17.20
C ASN A 173 -5.25 -7.08 16.08
N GLU A 174 -5.62 -7.40 14.85
CA GLU A 174 -4.78 -7.18 13.68
C GLU A 174 -4.99 -5.76 13.16
N LEU A 175 -3.90 -4.99 13.04
CA LEU A 175 -3.90 -3.70 12.36
C LEU A 175 -3.14 -3.78 11.05
N LYS A 176 -3.77 -3.33 9.96
CA LYS A 176 -3.17 -3.35 8.62
C LYS A 176 -2.70 -1.98 8.20
N PHE A 177 -1.54 -1.92 7.54
CA PHE A 177 -1.02 -0.69 6.95
C PHE A 177 -0.14 -0.99 5.73
N SER A 178 0.04 0.00 4.86
CA SER A 178 0.90 -0.10 3.67
C SER A 178 1.37 1.30 3.24
N ILE A 179 2.65 1.43 2.87
CA ILE A 179 3.18 2.66 2.29
C ILE A 179 2.44 3.00 0.99
N MET A 180 2.17 1.99 0.15
CA MET A 180 1.66 2.19 -1.19
C MET A 180 0.18 2.62 -1.20
N SER A 181 -0.63 2.04 -0.31
CA SER A 181 -2.09 2.24 -0.32
C SER A 181 -2.57 3.28 0.68
N ASN A 182 -1.82 3.54 1.76
CA ASN A 182 -2.28 4.42 2.84
C ASN A 182 -1.15 5.23 3.49
N ALA A 183 -0.06 5.50 2.75
CA ALA A 183 1.09 6.28 3.22
C ALA A 183 1.69 5.78 4.56
N GLY A 184 1.61 4.47 4.80
CA GLY A 184 2.12 3.82 6.01
C GLY A 184 1.18 3.90 7.22
N ARG A 185 -0.03 4.45 7.08
CA ARG A 185 -1.03 4.54 8.15
C ARG A 185 -1.91 3.30 8.25
N TYR A 186 -2.55 3.12 9.41
CA TYR A 186 -3.54 2.05 9.57
C TYR A 186 -4.76 2.24 8.68
N TRP A 187 -5.22 1.14 8.08
CA TRP A 187 -6.38 1.11 7.19
C TRP A 187 -7.70 1.27 7.94
N ASP A 188 -7.78 0.69 9.14
CA ASP A 188 -8.94 0.66 10.03
C ASP A 188 -8.52 0.39 11.49
N SER A 189 -9.49 0.31 12.40
CA SER A 189 -9.30 0.04 13.84
C SER A 189 -8.86 -1.40 14.17
N GLY A 190 -8.66 -2.20 13.14
CA GLY A 190 -8.30 -3.60 13.19
C GLY A 190 -9.47 -4.54 13.36
N CYS A 191 -9.14 -5.82 13.19
CA CYS A 191 -10.03 -6.92 13.45
C CYS A 191 -9.53 -7.76 14.61
N THR A 192 -10.42 -8.04 15.56
CA THR A 192 -10.11 -8.90 16.70
C THR A 192 -10.20 -10.34 16.29
N GLY A 193 -9.22 -11.14 16.67
CA GLY A 193 -9.27 -12.58 16.46
C GLY A 193 -8.31 -13.32 17.37
N THR A 194 -8.11 -14.61 17.09
CA THR A 194 -7.19 -15.45 17.84
C THR A 194 -6.25 -16.17 16.90
N ILE A 195 -4.96 -16.17 17.23
CA ILE A 195 -3.94 -16.92 16.51
C ILE A 195 -3.55 -18.11 17.37
N THR A 196 -3.54 -19.30 16.76
CA THR A 196 -3.09 -20.54 17.40
C THR A 196 -1.92 -21.11 16.60
N LEU A 197 -0.77 -21.26 17.26
CA LEU A 197 0.38 -21.97 16.72
C LEU A 197 0.12 -23.48 16.77
N THR A 198 0.38 -24.16 15.65
CA THR A 198 0.29 -25.62 15.51
C THR A 198 1.58 -26.18 14.94
N ASP A 199 1.71 -27.51 14.91
CA ASP A 199 2.87 -28.16 14.29
C ASP A 199 3.00 -27.79 12.80
N ASP A 200 1.86 -27.70 12.10
CA ASP A 200 1.77 -27.47 10.65
C ASP A 200 1.90 -25.98 10.27
N GLY A 201 1.46 -25.07 11.15
CA GLY A 201 1.47 -23.63 10.86
C GLY A 201 0.62 -22.81 11.83
N LEU A 202 0.02 -21.71 11.34
CA LEU A 202 -0.78 -20.77 12.12
C LEU A 202 -2.26 -20.87 11.76
N VAL A 203 -3.10 -21.12 12.77
CA VAL A 203 -4.56 -21.08 12.63
C VAL A 203 -5.07 -19.72 13.10
N PHE A 204 -5.81 -19.03 12.24
CA PHE A 204 -6.50 -17.79 12.55
C PHE A 204 -7.99 -18.08 12.75
N GLU A 205 -8.57 -17.57 13.83
CA GLU A 205 -9.99 -17.79 14.18
C GLU A 205 -10.65 -16.47 14.60
N GLY A 206 -11.90 -16.26 14.17
CA GLY A 206 -12.74 -15.17 14.65
C GLY A 206 -12.37 -13.76 14.15
N PHE A 207 -11.56 -13.66 13.08
CA PHE A 207 -11.29 -12.40 12.39
C PHE A 207 -12.43 -12.07 11.41
N ASP A 208 -13.56 -11.61 11.94
CA ASP A 208 -14.75 -11.27 11.14
C ASP A 208 -14.41 -10.23 10.06
N HIS A 209 -14.94 -10.42 8.84
CA HIS A 209 -14.76 -9.51 7.70
C HIS A 209 -13.33 -9.38 7.13
N ASP A 210 -12.49 -10.37 7.39
CA ASP A 210 -11.15 -10.42 6.81
C ASP A 210 -11.00 -11.49 5.73
N GLY A 211 -11.22 -11.12 4.47
CA GLY A 211 -11.00 -12.01 3.33
C GLY A 211 -9.62 -12.71 3.29
N PHE A 212 -8.60 -12.15 3.96
CA PHE A 212 -7.25 -12.68 4.05
C PHE A 212 -6.99 -13.59 5.26
N LEU A 213 -7.43 -13.23 6.46
CA LEU A 213 -7.22 -14.10 7.63
C LEU A 213 -8.32 -15.13 7.79
N VAL A 214 -9.60 -14.74 7.73
CA VAL A 214 -10.74 -15.65 7.87
C VAL A 214 -11.89 -15.14 6.99
N PRO A 215 -12.23 -15.83 5.88
CA PRO A 215 -13.27 -15.36 4.97
C PRO A 215 -14.64 -15.39 5.66
N ASP A 216 -15.58 -14.55 5.23
CA ASP A 216 -16.91 -14.40 5.84
C ASP A 216 -17.74 -15.70 5.98
N TYR A 217 -17.37 -16.76 5.24
CA TYR A 217 -18.07 -18.04 5.20
C TYR A 217 -17.34 -19.18 5.92
N ASP A 218 -16.21 -18.90 6.59
CA ASP A 218 -15.44 -19.86 7.37
C ASP A 218 -15.22 -19.32 8.79
N ASP A 219 -15.03 -20.22 9.76
CA ASP A 219 -14.77 -19.87 11.15
C ASP A 219 -13.25 -19.78 11.43
N SER A 220 -12.43 -20.31 10.52
CA SER A 220 -10.97 -20.35 10.67
C SER A 220 -10.21 -20.45 9.35
N ARG A 221 -8.91 -20.16 9.37
CA ARG A 221 -7.98 -20.45 8.26
C ARG A 221 -6.63 -20.92 8.79
N LEU A 222 -6.09 -21.99 8.19
CA LEU A 222 -4.76 -22.49 8.49
C LEU A 222 -3.76 -22.04 7.42
N PHE A 223 -2.82 -21.18 7.80
CA PHE A 223 -1.64 -20.89 7.01
C PHE A 223 -0.56 -21.93 7.33
N LEU A 224 -0.16 -22.72 6.32
CA LEU A 224 0.85 -23.76 6.45
C LEU A 224 2.24 -23.16 6.34
N LYS A 225 3.22 -23.73 7.05
CA LYS A 225 4.64 -23.36 6.85
C LYS A 225 5.05 -23.56 5.39
N ASP A 226 5.67 -22.55 4.80
CA ASP A 226 6.01 -22.56 3.37
C ASP A 226 7.25 -21.70 3.06
N ASP A 227 8.39 -22.37 2.86
CA ASP A 227 9.68 -21.70 2.59
C ASP A 227 9.74 -20.98 1.23
N ARG A 228 8.72 -21.14 0.38
CA ARG A 228 8.63 -20.45 -0.94
C ARG A 228 8.22 -18.98 -0.82
N VAL A 229 7.71 -18.58 0.35
CA VAL A 229 7.38 -17.19 0.66
C VAL A 229 8.66 -16.36 0.71
N GLU A 230 8.61 -15.16 0.15
CA GLU A 230 9.75 -14.24 0.17
C GLU A 230 10.04 -13.71 1.57
N ASP A 231 11.28 -13.30 1.80
CA ASP A 231 11.68 -12.67 3.05
C ASP A 231 11.15 -11.24 3.14
N ALA A 232 10.56 -10.87 4.29
CA ALA A 232 10.15 -9.50 4.60
C ALA A 232 11.33 -8.52 4.53
N PHE A 233 12.55 -9.01 4.75
CA PHE A 233 13.77 -8.22 4.72
C PHE A 233 14.78 -8.81 3.72
N SER A 234 14.74 -8.33 2.48
CA SER A 234 15.50 -8.92 1.36
C SER A 234 17.01 -8.61 1.40
N TYR A 235 17.45 -7.71 2.28
CA TYR A 235 18.85 -7.24 2.38
C TYR A 235 19.62 -7.84 3.55
N MET A 236 19.07 -8.88 4.19
CA MET A 236 19.74 -9.62 5.26
C MET A 236 20.97 -10.34 4.72
N LYS A 237 22.02 -10.46 5.55
CA LYS A 237 23.24 -11.19 5.25
C LYS A 237 23.24 -12.57 5.87
N ASP A 238 23.79 -13.51 5.13
CA ASP A 238 24.13 -14.85 5.61
C ASP A 238 25.24 -14.78 6.69
N ASP A 239 25.25 -15.77 7.58
CA ASP A 239 26.11 -15.93 8.79
C ASP A 239 27.65 -15.91 8.57
N ASN A 240 28.13 -15.60 7.36
CA ASN A 240 29.56 -15.62 7.01
C ASN A 240 30.21 -14.23 6.91
N ALA A 241 29.49 -13.15 7.25
CA ALA A 241 30.03 -11.79 7.19
C ALA A 241 30.78 -11.41 8.49
N SER A 242 31.45 -10.25 8.48
CA SER A 242 32.14 -9.75 9.67
C SER A 242 31.13 -9.51 10.79
N VAL A 243 31.54 -9.73 12.04
CA VAL A 243 30.73 -9.52 13.25
C VAL A 243 31.59 -8.76 14.25
N ASP A 244 31.02 -7.74 14.91
CA ASP A 244 31.61 -7.15 16.12
C ASP A 244 30.85 -7.66 17.35
N ASP A 245 31.48 -8.58 18.08
CA ASP A 245 30.94 -9.21 19.31
C ASP A 245 30.46 -8.18 20.35
N LYS A 246 31.02 -6.96 20.35
CA LYS A 246 30.63 -5.92 21.32
C LYS A 246 29.30 -5.26 20.96
N LEU A 247 28.94 -5.17 19.68
CA LEU A 247 27.67 -4.58 19.24
C LEU A 247 26.51 -5.55 19.42
N GLN A 248 26.76 -6.86 19.46
CA GLN A 248 25.72 -7.89 19.53
C GLN A 248 24.74 -7.67 20.69
N GLY A 249 23.47 -7.99 20.44
CA GLY A 249 22.37 -7.86 21.39
C GLY A 249 21.54 -6.58 21.22
N TYR A 250 20.72 -6.30 22.23
CA TYR A 250 19.71 -5.25 22.20
C TYR A 250 20.18 -3.96 22.87
N TRP A 251 19.76 -2.85 22.28
CA TRP A 251 20.08 -1.49 22.68
C TRP A 251 18.82 -0.64 22.60
N VAL A 252 18.70 0.34 23.49
CA VAL A 252 17.63 1.33 23.46
C VAL A 252 18.21 2.73 23.61
N CYS A 253 17.69 3.68 22.85
CA CYS A 253 18.15 5.07 22.87
C CYS A 253 17.90 5.69 24.26
N ASP A 254 18.90 6.38 24.81
CA ASP A 254 18.84 7.12 26.06
C ASP A 254 18.63 8.61 25.73
N GLY A 255 17.38 9.05 25.59
CA GLY A 255 17.10 10.41 25.12
C GLY A 255 15.63 10.74 24.86
N LYS A 256 15.37 11.78 24.06
CA LYS A 256 14.00 12.16 23.64
C LYS A 256 13.31 11.10 22.79
N ASP A 257 14.08 10.17 22.23
CA ASP A 257 13.63 9.02 21.43
C ASP A 257 13.76 7.71 22.23
N ALA A 258 13.40 7.72 23.53
CA ALA A 258 13.62 6.62 24.48
C ALA A 258 13.00 5.26 24.09
N ASP A 259 12.21 5.22 23.02
CA ASP A 259 11.52 4.03 22.52
C ASP A 259 12.06 3.55 21.15
N LEU A 260 13.22 4.09 20.71
CA LEU A 260 13.98 3.53 19.59
C LEU A 260 14.91 2.43 20.09
N TYR A 261 14.70 1.23 19.55
CA TYR A 261 15.48 0.03 19.83
C TYR A 261 16.33 -0.37 18.63
N ILE A 262 17.51 -0.90 18.92
CA ILE A 262 18.42 -1.49 17.94
C ILE A 262 18.77 -2.89 18.41
N HIS A 263 18.72 -3.85 17.50
CA HIS A 263 19.22 -5.20 17.73
C HIS A 263 20.28 -5.53 16.70
N PHE A 264 21.47 -5.88 17.15
CA PHE A 264 22.51 -6.47 16.28
C PHE A 264 22.53 -7.98 16.53
N SER A 265 22.35 -8.75 15.46
CA SER A 265 22.47 -10.20 15.46
C SER A 265 23.33 -10.62 14.29
N ASP A 266 24.49 -11.17 14.60
CA ASP A 266 25.52 -11.57 13.65
C ASP A 266 25.89 -10.38 12.74
N SER A 267 25.67 -10.52 11.44
CA SER A 267 25.93 -9.49 10.43
C SER A 267 24.68 -8.70 10.05
N ASN A 268 23.66 -8.69 10.90
CA ASN A 268 22.39 -8.01 10.66
C ASN A 268 22.06 -7.00 11.76
N MET A 269 21.31 -5.97 11.38
CA MET A 269 20.80 -4.96 12.28
C MET A 269 19.29 -4.81 12.07
N TYR A 270 18.58 -4.67 13.18
CA TYR A 270 17.15 -4.41 13.23
C TYR A 270 16.94 -3.09 13.97
N LEU A 271 16.11 -2.22 13.40
CA LEU A 271 15.70 -0.96 14.01
C LEU A 271 14.20 -1.02 14.27
N TYR A 272 13.81 -0.70 15.50
CA TYR A 272 12.42 -0.79 15.91
C TYR A 272 12.03 0.41 16.76
N LYS A 273 10.92 1.07 16.41
CA LYS A 273 10.29 2.11 17.23
C LYS A 273 8.79 1.98 17.09
N LYS A 274 8.08 1.95 18.21
CA LYS A 274 6.63 1.90 18.26
C LYS A 274 6.16 2.72 19.45
N SER A 275 5.43 3.79 19.16
CA SER A 275 4.64 4.51 20.15
C SER A 275 3.22 3.92 20.15
N PRO A 276 2.50 3.85 21.27
CA PRO A 276 1.14 3.28 21.29
C PRO A 276 0.15 3.99 20.34
N ASP A 277 0.39 5.26 20.03
CA ASP A 277 -0.42 6.14 19.19
C ASP A 277 0.13 6.37 17.76
N GLU A 278 1.29 5.81 17.42
CA GLU A 278 1.94 5.96 16.12
C GLU A 278 2.15 4.59 15.45
N GLU A 279 2.28 4.55 14.14
CA GLU A 279 2.59 3.32 13.41
C GLU A 279 3.98 2.79 13.74
N VAL A 280 4.16 1.48 13.58
CA VAL A 280 5.46 0.85 13.80
C VAL A 280 6.46 1.31 12.75
N PHE A 281 7.65 1.71 13.21
CA PHE A 281 8.85 1.76 12.40
C PHE A 281 9.64 0.48 12.66
N PHE A 282 9.70 -0.39 11.66
CA PHE A 282 10.50 -1.62 11.72
C PHE A 282 11.31 -1.78 10.44
N ALA A 283 12.63 -1.62 10.56
CA ALA A 283 13.59 -1.86 9.49
C ALA A 283 14.54 -2.98 9.86
N ALA A 284 15.01 -3.74 8.87
CA ALA A 284 16.11 -4.67 9.06
C ALA A 284 16.95 -4.83 7.78
N GLY A 285 18.17 -5.29 7.95
CA GLY A 285 19.11 -5.51 6.86
C GLY A 285 20.50 -5.88 7.33
N GLY A 286 21.39 -6.07 6.36
CA GLY A 286 22.78 -6.43 6.58
C GLY A 286 23.64 -5.26 7.02
N CYS A 287 24.60 -5.54 7.90
CA CYS A 287 25.67 -4.64 8.33
C CYS A 287 27.04 -5.15 7.84
N ASP A 288 27.87 -4.26 7.31
CA ASP A 288 29.31 -4.48 7.16
C ASP A 288 30.03 -3.77 8.31
N PHE A 289 30.64 -4.53 9.21
CA PHE A 289 31.38 -3.95 10.33
C PHE A 289 32.86 -3.72 9.97
N HIS A 290 33.35 -2.55 10.36
CA HIS A 290 34.73 -2.08 10.27
C HIS A 290 35.24 -1.63 11.66
N ASP A 291 36.51 -1.27 11.78
CA ASP A 291 37.09 -0.84 13.07
C ASP A 291 36.47 0.49 13.54
N GLY A 292 35.46 0.40 14.42
CA GLY A 292 34.74 1.54 15.00
C GLY A 292 33.68 2.18 14.09
N SER A 293 33.27 1.51 13.01
CA SER A 293 32.20 1.97 12.11
C SER A 293 31.46 0.80 11.45
N PHE A 294 30.26 1.03 10.93
CA PHE A 294 29.54 0.05 10.12
C PHE A 294 28.77 0.72 8.98
N ASP A 295 28.54 -0.05 7.91
CA ASP A 295 27.62 0.29 6.82
C ASP A 295 26.36 -0.58 6.94
N PHE A 296 25.19 0.03 6.98
CA PHE A 296 23.90 -0.66 7.00
C PHE A 296 23.22 -0.55 5.63
N ASN A 297 22.70 -1.67 5.14
CA ASN A 297 21.87 -1.75 3.96
C ASN A 297 20.63 -2.60 4.29
N GLY A 298 19.44 -1.99 4.30
CA GLY A 298 18.23 -2.66 4.74
C GLY A 298 16.95 -2.08 4.15
N ASN A 299 15.82 -2.71 4.43
CA ASN A 299 14.50 -2.23 4.03
C ASN A 299 13.56 -2.14 5.24
N LEU A 300 12.47 -1.37 5.08
CA LEU A 300 11.37 -1.37 6.04
C LEU A 300 10.51 -2.60 5.80
N ILE A 301 9.89 -3.13 6.85
CA ILE A 301 8.95 -4.25 6.76
C ILE A 301 7.80 -3.97 5.78
N GLN A 302 7.45 -2.70 5.60
CA GLN A 302 6.39 -2.21 4.71
C GLN A 302 6.89 -1.77 3.31
N ASN A 303 8.17 -1.92 3.00
CA ASN A 303 8.78 -1.47 1.75
C ASN A 303 9.64 -2.59 1.15
N GLY A 304 9.09 -3.32 0.16
CA GLY A 304 9.88 -4.22 -0.70
C GLY A 304 10.71 -3.49 -1.77
N GLY A 305 10.83 -2.16 -1.69
CA GLY A 305 11.52 -1.30 -2.66
C GLY A 305 12.99 -1.00 -2.32
N MET A 306 13.49 0.14 -2.81
CA MET A 306 14.91 0.54 -2.68
C MET A 306 15.38 0.52 -1.22
N PRO A 307 16.62 0.05 -0.96
CA PRO A 307 17.14 -0.05 0.38
C PRO A 307 17.42 1.32 0.99
N TYR A 308 17.34 1.36 2.32
CA TYR A 308 17.95 2.36 3.16
C TYR A 308 19.43 2.04 3.34
N GLU A 309 20.30 2.97 2.97
CA GLU A 309 21.74 2.83 3.11
C GLU A 309 22.31 3.97 3.96
N PHE A 310 23.02 3.62 5.03
CA PHE A 310 23.77 4.62 5.79
C PHE A 310 25.01 4.02 6.46
N SER A 311 26.00 4.86 6.68
CA SER A 311 27.22 4.55 7.42
C SER A 311 27.20 5.26 8.77
N ALA A 312 27.70 4.61 9.82
CA ALA A 312 27.82 5.22 11.14
C ALA A 312 29.11 4.82 11.84
N ASP A 313 29.70 5.78 12.55
CA ASP A 313 30.75 5.52 13.54
C ASP A 313 30.10 5.11 14.86
N TYR A 314 30.79 4.25 15.62
CA TYR A 314 30.34 3.89 16.97
C TYR A 314 31.46 3.88 18.00
N LYS A 315 31.08 4.16 19.25
CA LYS A 315 31.98 4.13 20.42
C LYS A 315 31.27 3.50 21.61
N PHE A 316 32.04 2.83 22.45
CA PHE A 316 31.55 2.22 23.69
C PHE A 316 32.12 2.91 24.93
N ASP A 317 31.29 3.04 25.95
CA ASP A 317 31.69 3.29 27.33
C ASP A 317 30.90 2.37 28.27
N GLY A 318 31.46 1.18 28.51
CA GLY A 318 30.79 0.11 29.26
C GLY A 318 29.56 -0.42 28.50
N ASP A 319 28.39 -0.32 29.11
CA ASP A 319 27.09 -0.71 28.53
C ASP A 319 26.41 0.43 27.76
N ASN A 320 27.14 1.53 27.52
CA ASN A 320 26.68 2.63 26.68
C ASN A 320 27.33 2.55 25.30
N LEU A 321 26.53 2.78 24.28
CA LEU A 321 26.89 2.82 22.88
C LEU A 321 26.52 4.19 22.32
N VAL A 322 27.47 4.88 21.71
CA VAL A 322 27.20 6.11 20.95
C VAL A 322 27.32 5.78 19.48
N ILE A 323 26.29 6.08 18.70
CA ILE A 323 26.28 5.96 17.24
C ILE A 323 26.24 7.37 16.65
N GLU A 324 27.14 7.65 15.71
CA GLU A 324 27.24 8.92 14.98
C GLU A 324 27.11 8.62 13.47
N SER A 325 25.99 9.00 12.87
CA SER A 325 25.77 8.83 11.43
C SER A 325 26.74 9.71 10.63
N GLN A 326 27.31 9.13 9.58
CA GLN A 326 28.09 9.84 8.56
C GLN A 326 27.23 10.27 7.37
N SER A 327 26.02 9.70 7.22
CA SER A 327 25.09 9.98 6.14
C SER A 327 24.06 11.05 6.55
N THR A 328 23.62 11.84 5.57
CA THR A 328 22.45 12.74 5.73
C THR A 328 21.12 12.01 5.54
N ASP A 329 21.15 10.80 4.98
CA ASP A 329 19.96 10.06 4.52
C ASP A 329 19.62 8.92 5.50
N ILE A 330 19.71 9.19 6.81
CA ILE A 330 19.27 8.23 7.83
C ILE A 330 17.74 8.24 7.97
N PRO A 331 17.14 7.13 8.45
CA PRO A 331 15.71 7.11 8.77
C PRO A 331 15.35 8.27 9.72
N ALA A 332 14.21 8.92 9.47
CA ALA A 332 13.77 10.09 10.25
C ALA A 332 13.59 9.77 11.75
N GLN A 333 13.38 8.50 12.08
CA GLN A 333 13.27 7.97 13.44
C GLN A 333 14.62 7.89 14.17
N MET A 334 15.74 8.00 13.45
CA MET A 334 17.09 8.03 14.01
C MET A 334 17.65 9.44 13.99
N ALA A 335 18.27 9.86 15.09
CA ALA A 335 19.06 11.08 15.13
C ALA A 335 20.46 10.85 14.50
N ASN A 336 21.05 11.91 13.94
CA ASN A 336 22.42 11.87 13.42
C ASN A 336 23.46 11.46 14.47
N SER A 337 23.16 11.65 15.76
CA SER A 337 23.94 11.12 16.86
C SER A 337 22.97 10.67 17.94
N GLY A 338 23.12 9.44 18.41
CA GLY A 338 22.31 8.84 19.46
C GLY A 338 23.18 8.13 20.49
N GLU A 339 22.80 8.26 21.76
CA GLU A 339 23.36 7.48 22.86
C GLU A 339 22.37 6.34 23.16
N PHE A 340 22.88 5.14 23.35
CA PHE A 340 22.11 3.93 23.56
C PHE A 340 22.63 3.17 24.75
N ARG A 341 21.74 2.54 25.51
CA ARG A 341 22.09 1.65 26.62
C ARG A 341 21.73 0.21 26.27
N ARG A 342 22.58 -0.72 26.69
CA ARG A 342 22.33 -2.16 26.52
C ARG A 342 21.11 -2.60 27.32
N ILE A 343 20.30 -3.48 26.73
CA ILE A 343 19.14 -4.10 27.37
C ILE A 343 19.05 -5.59 26.99
N THR A 344 18.08 -6.29 27.58
CA THR A 344 17.67 -7.63 27.18
C THR A 344 16.40 -7.59 26.33
N ASP A 345 16.08 -8.69 25.65
CA ASP A 345 14.82 -8.86 24.92
C ASP A 345 13.59 -8.68 25.82
N GLN A 346 13.67 -9.10 27.09
CA GLN A 346 12.61 -8.95 28.09
C GLN A 346 12.30 -7.49 28.46
N ASP A 347 13.26 -6.58 28.25
CA ASP A 347 13.11 -5.16 28.52
C ASP A 347 12.36 -4.43 27.38
N ILE A 348 12.17 -5.09 26.23
CA ILE A 348 11.42 -4.53 25.10
C ILE A 348 9.94 -4.47 25.47
N HIS A 349 9.37 -3.27 25.34
CA HIS A 349 7.95 -3.07 25.57
C HIS A 349 7.12 -3.81 24.52
N VAL A 350 6.08 -4.52 24.98
CA VAL A 350 5.06 -5.14 24.12
C VAL A 350 3.83 -4.27 24.20
N THR A 351 3.48 -3.62 23.08
CA THR A 351 2.29 -2.78 23.00
C THR A 351 1.05 -3.65 23.15
N THR A 352 0.13 -3.30 24.04
CA THR A 352 -1.16 -3.99 24.18
C THR A 352 -2.33 -3.15 23.69
N MET A 353 -3.47 -3.79 23.38
CA MET A 353 -4.65 -3.07 22.88
C MET A 353 -5.23 -2.05 23.85
N ASP A 354 -4.96 -2.16 25.15
CA ASP A 354 -5.38 -1.16 26.14
C ASP A 354 -4.55 0.14 26.06
N GLU A 355 -3.39 0.10 25.39
CA GLU A 355 -2.47 1.22 25.21
C GLU A 355 -2.68 1.93 23.87
N VAL A 356 -3.20 1.21 22.88
CA VAL A 356 -3.45 1.76 21.54
C VAL A 356 -4.58 2.77 21.60
N VAL A 357 -4.28 4.01 21.22
CA VAL A 357 -5.28 5.06 21.09
C VAL A 357 -5.44 5.40 19.63
N PHE A 358 -6.57 4.98 19.08
CA PHE A 358 -6.98 5.45 17.77
C PHE A 358 -7.53 6.88 17.85
N ASN A 359 -6.86 7.81 17.19
CA ASN A 359 -7.40 9.14 16.93
C ASN A 359 -7.76 9.27 15.44
N GLN A 360 -8.37 10.40 15.04
CA GLN A 360 -8.79 10.61 13.64
C GLN A 360 -7.61 10.66 12.66
N ASP A 361 -6.39 10.92 13.14
CA ASP A 361 -5.15 10.95 12.36
C ASP A 361 -4.47 9.57 12.30
N SER A 362 -4.74 8.67 13.25
CA SER A 362 -4.25 7.27 13.31
C SER A 362 -4.80 6.39 12.20
N PHE A 363 -5.88 6.84 11.56
CA PHE A 363 -6.42 6.20 10.38
C PHE A 363 -6.13 7.08 9.17
N GLY A 364 -6.07 6.49 7.98
CA GLY A 364 -6.27 7.28 6.77
C GLY A 364 -7.52 8.18 6.97
N PRO A 365 -7.49 9.47 6.59
CA PRO A 365 -8.29 10.50 7.27
C PRO A 365 -9.77 10.15 7.39
N LEU A 366 -10.25 9.90 8.62
CA LEU A 366 -11.67 9.74 8.94
C LEU A 366 -12.20 11.09 9.44
N GLY A 367 -12.45 11.99 8.49
CA GLY A 367 -12.86 13.37 8.73
C GLY A 367 -14.25 13.70 8.20
N GLN A 368 -14.81 14.83 8.65
CA GLN A 368 -15.62 15.63 7.74
C GLN A 368 -14.73 16.02 6.55
N ILE A 369 -15.29 16.39 5.39
CA ILE A 369 -14.45 17.02 4.36
C ILE A 369 -13.98 18.33 5.00
N GLN A 370 -12.79 18.29 5.60
CA GLN A 370 -12.21 19.46 6.18
C GLN A 370 -12.03 20.37 4.99
N ARG A 371 -12.76 21.48 4.97
CA ARG A 371 -12.57 22.52 3.97
C ARG A 371 -11.25 23.19 4.31
N ASP A 372 -10.16 22.42 4.20
CA ASP A 372 -8.83 22.88 4.49
C ASP A 372 -8.58 24.11 3.64
N SER A 373 -7.86 25.04 4.24
CA SER A 373 -7.49 26.22 3.52
C SER A 373 -6.22 25.95 2.75
N PHE A 374 -6.22 26.24 1.45
CA PHE A 374 -5.06 25.95 0.61
C PHE A 374 -4.30 27.21 0.23
N TYR A 375 -3.04 27.04 -0.14
CA TYR A 375 -2.19 27.99 -0.83
C TYR A 375 -1.95 27.48 -2.24
N GLY A 376 -2.29 28.29 -3.25
CA GLY A 376 -2.07 27.92 -4.66
C GLY A 376 -0.85 28.62 -5.23
N VAL A 377 -0.13 27.94 -6.12
CA VAL A 377 0.93 28.54 -6.96
C VAL A 377 0.30 28.94 -8.30
N PHE A 378 -0.13 30.19 -8.42
CA PHE A 378 -0.88 30.69 -9.57
C PHE A 378 0.03 31.13 -10.69
N ILE A 379 -0.32 30.75 -11.92
CA ILE A 379 0.45 31.05 -13.13
C ILE A 379 -0.29 32.04 -14.01
N GLN A 380 -1.53 31.70 -14.39
CA GLN A 380 -2.35 32.54 -15.24
C GLN A 380 -3.83 32.26 -15.01
N ALA A 381 -4.70 33.24 -15.28
CA ALA A 381 -6.15 33.06 -15.16
C ALA A 381 -6.87 33.57 -16.41
N PHE A 382 -7.93 32.87 -16.80
CA PHE A 382 -8.73 33.12 -18.00
C PHE A 382 -10.22 33.12 -17.68
N LYS A 383 -11.04 33.73 -18.53
CA LYS A 383 -12.52 33.70 -18.37
C LYS A 383 -13.18 32.47 -18.98
N ASP A 384 -12.41 31.71 -19.75
CA ASP A 384 -12.86 30.53 -20.49
C ASP A 384 -11.87 29.41 -20.22
N GLU A 385 -12.38 28.24 -19.85
CA GLU A 385 -11.57 27.11 -19.40
C GLU A 385 -10.62 26.63 -20.50
N LYS A 386 -11.09 26.52 -21.74
CA LYS A 386 -10.29 26.10 -22.90
C LYS A 386 -9.13 27.03 -23.23
N SER A 387 -9.15 28.25 -22.69
CA SER A 387 -8.02 29.16 -22.83
C SER A 387 -6.83 28.76 -21.94
N CYS A 388 -7.01 27.83 -21.00
CA CYS A 388 -5.98 27.28 -20.13
C CYS A 388 -5.07 26.26 -20.84
N ASP A 389 -5.57 25.57 -21.88
CA ASP A 389 -4.88 24.45 -22.55
C ASP A 389 -3.45 24.80 -22.98
N LYS A 390 -3.25 26.01 -23.51
CA LYS A 390 -1.92 26.46 -23.94
C LYS A 390 -0.96 26.59 -22.75
N THR A 391 -1.43 27.15 -21.64
CA THR A 391 -0.60 27.32 -20.44
C THR A 391 -0.33 25.97 -19.77
N LEU A 392 -1.28 25.04 -19.78
CA LEU A 392 -1.09 23.67 -19.31
C LEU A 392 -0.03 22.93 -20.15
N SER A 393 -0.13 23.02 -21.48
CA SER A 393 0.87 22.43 -22.39
C SER A 393 2.26 23.04 -22.18
N ASP A 394 2.37 24.37 -21.98
CA ASP A 394 3.66 25.00 -21.68
C ASP A 394 4.26 24.50 -20.35
N LEU A 395 3.43 24.17 -19.35
CA LEU A 395 3.85 23.63 -18.04
C LEU A 395 4.35 22.19 -18.16
N GLU A 396 3.61 21.37 -18.89
CA GLU A 396 3.97 19.99 -19.18
C GLU A 396 5.31 19.91 -19.94
N ASP A 397 5.48 20.74 -20.99
CA ASP A 397 6.74 20.87 -21.74
C ASP A 397 7.93 21.28 -20.85
N ALA A 398 7.66 21.98 -19.74
CA ALA A 398 8.64 22.38 -18.74
C ALA A 398 8.89 21.31 -17.65
N GLY A 399 8.26 20.14 -17.76
CA GLY A 399 8.38 19.02 -16.82
C GLY A 399 7.52 19.17 -15.56
N LEU A 400 6.56 20.11 -15.55
CA LEU A 400 5.59 20.27 -14.47
C LEU A 400 4.30 19.55 -14.87
N THR A 401 4.18 18.29 -14.47
CA THR A 401 2.98 17.48 -14.67
C THR A 401 1.95 17.75 -13.57
N THR A 402 0.69 17.34 -13.77
CA THR A 402 -0.39 17.44 -12.74
C THR A 402 -0.73 18.85 -12.25
N CYS A 403 -0.80 19.83 -13.17
CA CYS A 403 -1.17 21.21 -12.86
C CYS A 403 -2.70 21.43 -12.92
N PRO A 404 -3.42 21.70 -11.81
CA PRO A 404 -4.86 21.85 -11.86
C PRO A 404 -5.29 23.24 -12.34
N VAL A 405 -6.44 23.29 -13.03
CA VAL A 405 -7.18 24.51 -13.35
C VAL A 405 -8.23 24.73 -12.26
N VAL A 406 -8.05 25.77 -11.46
CA VAL A 406 -8.94 26.11 -10.35
C VAL A 406 -10.02 27.08 -10.80
N TYR A 407 -11.29 26.75 -10.57
CA TYR A 407 -12.38 27.70 -10.75
C TYR A 407 -12.44 28.65 -9.56
N THR A 408 -12.19 29.94 -9.76
CA THR A 408 -11.98 30.88 -8.65
C THR A 408 -13.16 31.02 -7.68
N PRO A 409 -14.43 30.94 -8.09
CA PRO A 409 -15.56 30.99 -7.15
C PRO A 409 -15.65 29.81 -6.17
N ASP A 410 -14.91 28.72 -6.42
CA ASP A 410 -14.89 27.55 -5.54
C ASP A 410 -14.10 27.77 -4.25
N PHE A 411 -13.44 28.91 -4.08
CA PHE A 411 -12.57 29.18 -2.94
C PHE A 411 -12.83 30.57 -2.33
N GLU A 412 -12.99 30.64 -1.00
CA GLU A 412 -13.38 31.87 -0.29
C GLU A 412 -12.38 33.03 -0.45
N GLY A 413 -11.09 32.73 -0.56
CA GLY A 413 -9.99 33.69 -0.70
C GLY A 413 -9.67 34.08 -2.15
N LEU A 414 -10.38 33.50 -3.12
CA LEU A 414 -10.22 33.80 -4.54
C LEU A 414 -11.32 34.75 -5.05
N SER A 415 -11.23 35.09 -6.33
CA SER A 415 -12.16 36.04 -6.95
C SER A 415 -13.55 35.41 -7.06
N PRO A 416 -14.62 36.08 -6.58
CA PRO A 416 -16.00 35.64 -6.82
C PRO A 416 -16.45 35.89 -8.27
N GLU A 417 -15.75 36.75 -9.02
CA GLU A 417 -15.91 36.80 -10.48
C GLU A 417 -15.32 35.51 -11.08
N PRO A 418 -16.02 34.82 -11.98
CA PRO A 418 -15.61 33.50 -12.48
C PRO A 418 -14.39 33.59 -13.39
N TYR A 419 -13.31 32.98 -12.94
CA TYR A 419 -12.11 32.73 -13.72
C TYR A 419 -11.67 31.27 -13.56
N TYR A 420 -11.00 30.76 -14.59
CA TYR A 420 -10.27 29.50 -14.59
C TYR A 420 -8.79 29.82 -14.43
N ALA A 421 -8.22 29.46 -13.29
CA ALA A 421 -6.87 29.81 -12.91
C ALA A 421 -5.95 28.58 -12.99
N VAL A 422 -4.96 28.62 -13.87
CA VAL A 422 -3.94 27.59 -13.98
C VAL A 422 -2.99 27.72 -12.79
N THR A 423 -2.81 26.61 -12.08
CA THR A 423 -1.95 26.53 -10.91
C THR A 423 -0.92 25.41 -11.06
N ALA A 424 0.23 25.56 -10.41
CA ALA A 424 1.22 24.50 -10.23
C ALA A 424 1.05 23.85 -8.85
N GLY A 425 -0.18 23.43 -8.56
CA GLY A 425 -0.57 22.76 -7.32
C GLY A 425 -1.27 23.67 -6.31
N LEU A 426 -2.04 23.00 -5.44
CA LEU A 426 -2.66 23.52 -4.23
C LEU A 426 -2.02 22.82 -3.03
N TYR A 427 -1.61 23.61 -2.04
CA TYR A 427 -0.84 23.15 -0.89
C TYR A 427 -1.52 23.49 0.43
N THR A 428 -1.48 22.60 1.41
CA THR A 428 -2.04 22.82 2.75
C THR A 428 -1.21 23.83 3.56
N THR A 429 0.07 24.02 3.21
CA THR A 429 0.94 24.99 3.87
C THR A 429 1.50 26.06 2.93
N GLU A 430 1.74 27.26 3.47
CA GLU A 430 2.39 28.35 2.72
C GLU A 430 3.84 28.02 2.35
N GLN A 431 4.51 27.21 3.17
CA GLN A 431 5.91 26.86 2.97
C GLN A 431 6.06 25.95 1.74
N ASP A 432 5.25 24.89 1.64
CA ASP A 432 5.29 23.95 0.51
C ASP A 432 4.94 24.68 -0.80
N ALA A 433 3.95 25.58 -0.76
CA ALA A 433 3.61 26.43 -1.90
C ALA A 433 4.79 27.34 -2.33
N LYS A 434 5.57 27.86 -1.38
CA LYS A 434 6.75 28.69 -1.70
C LYS A 434 7.88 27.87 -2.31
N GLU A 435 8.11 26.66 -1.82
CA GLU A 435 9.12 25.76 -2.38
C GLU A 435 8.75 25.33 -3.80
N ALA A 436 7.47 25.02 -4.04
CA ALA A 436 6.96 24.76 -5.38
C ALA A 436 7.09 25.98 -6.30
N LEU A 437 6.80 27.19 -5.79
CA LEU A 437 6.98 28.43 -6.56
C LEU A 437 8.42 28.65 -7.03
N GLU A 438 9.43 28.30 -6.21
CA GLU A 438 10.84 28.40 -6.61
C GLU A 438 11.14 27.50 -7.81
N LYS A 439 10.65 26.25 -7.81
CA LYS A 439 10.77 25.30 -8.93
C LYS A 439 10.08 25.83 -10.18
N VAL A 440 8.84 26.32 -10.05
CA VAL A 440 8.04 26.87 -11.16
C VAL A 440 8.72 28.08 -11.81
N ARG A 441 9.29 28.97 -11.01
CA ARG A 441 10.04 30.13 -11.54
C ARG A 441 11.35 29.73 -12.21
N ALA A 442 12.03 28.71 -11.70
CA ALA A 442 13.29 28.21 -12.26
C ALA A 442 13.10 27.67 -13.69
N VAL A 443 11.95 27.07 -14.00
CA VAL A 443 11.66 26.51 -15.32
C VAL A 443 11.03 27.50 -16.32
N GLY A 444 10.82 28.77 -15.91
CA GLY A 444 10.50 29.86 -16.85
C GLY A 444 9.26 30.69 -16.51
N PHE A 445 8.41 30.25 -15.58
CA PHE A 445 7.17 30.95 -15.20
C PHE A 445 7.44 32.02 -14.14
N LYS A 446 8.16 33.08 -14.54
CA LYS A 446 8.69 34.12 -13.62
C LYS A 446 7.61 34.91 -12.89
N ASP A 447 6.46 35.08 -13.51
CA ASP A 447 5.33 35.86 -12.97
C ASP A 447 4.42 35.02 -12.06
N ALA A 448 4.72 33.73 -11.87
CA ALA A 448 3.99 32.89 -10.93
C ALA A 448 4.08 33.45 -9.51
N TYR A 449 3.04 33.21 -8.71
CA TYR A 449 2.96 33.70 -7.33
C TYR A 449 2.17 32.76 -6.43
N VAL A 450 2.52 32.76 -5.13
CA VAL A 450 1.74 32.06 -4.11
C VAL A 450 0.59 32.95 -3.64
N LYS A 451 -0.60 32.38 -3.49
CA LYS A 451 -1.73 33.05 -2.86
C LYS A 451 -2.51 32.09 -1.98
N TYR A 452 -2.86 32.54 -0.77
CA TYR A 452 -3.84 31.88 0.07
C TYR A 452 -5.20 31.89 -0.60
N THR A 453 -5.72 30.71 -0.91
CA THR A 453 -6.99 30.49 -1.60
C THR A 453 -8.16 30.46 -0.62
N GLY A 454 -7.91 30.20 0.67
CA GLY A 454 -8.97 29.95 1.65
C GLY A 454 -9.55 28.54 1.51
N SER A 455 -10.68 28.32 2.16
CA SER A 455 -11.39 27.05 2.17
C SER A 455 -12.14 26.79 0.86
N TYR A 456 -12.21 25.52 0.45
CA TYR A 456 -13.08 25.10 -0.66
C TYR A 456 -14.57 25.24 -0.28
N THR A 457 -15.34 25.90 -1.14
CA THR A 457 -16.77 26.17 -1.01
C THR A 457 -17.62 25.68 -2.16
N GLY A 458 -17.00 25.05 -3.17
CA GLY A 458 -17.75 24.42 -4.25
C GLY A 458 -18.60 23.24 -3.75
N ASP A 459 -19.49 22.79 -4.62
CA ASP A 459 -20.46 21.72 -4.35
C ASP A 459 -20.10 20.40 -5.04
N ARG A 460 -18.92 20.31 -5.65
CA ARG A 460 -18.43 19.13 -6.35
C ARG A 460 -17.34 18.44 -5.53
N PHE A 461 -17.28 17.13 -5.62
CA PHE A 461 -16.32 16.29 -4.94
C PHE A 461 -16.01 15.09 -5.82
N TRP A 462 -14.79 14.57 -5.69
CA TRP A 462 -14.44 13.27 -6.25
C TRP A 462 -14.55 12.23 -5.16
N TYR A 463 -15.18 11.10 -5.44
CA TYR A 463 -15.00 9.90 -4.64
C TYR A 463 -14.33 8.80 -5.46
N TYR A 464 -13.53 7.99 -4.78
CA TYR A 464 -12.77 6.90 -5.39
C TYR A 464 -13.35 5.57 -4.92
N MET A 465 -13.71 4.73 -5.87
CA MET A 465 -14.21 3.38 -5.61
C MET A 465 -13.29 2.37 -6.27
N TYR A 466 -12.56 1.62 -5.44
CA TYR A 466 -11.58 0.63 -5.89
C TYR A 466 -12.16 -0.77 -6.05
N SER A 467 -13.28 -1.05 -5.40
CA SER A 467 -13.98 -2.34 -5.50
C SER A 467 -15.46 -2.19 -5.14
N GLU A 468 -16.25 -3.17 -5.55
CA GLU A 468 -17.68 -3.30 -5.27
C GLU A 468 -17.97 -3.79 -3.84
N ASN A 469 -16.95 -4.28 -3.12
CA ASN A 469 -17.08 -4.83 -1.75
C ASN A 469 -17.59 -3.79 -0.75
N GLY A 470 -17.36 -2.49 -1.00
CA GLY A 470 -17.87 -1.40 -0.17
C GLY A 470 -19.36 -1.10 -0.38
N ILE A 471 -20.03 -1.72 -1.34
CA ILE A 471 -21.42 -1.40 -1.70
C ILE A 471 -22.40 -2.21 -0.83
N LYS A 472 -23.20 -1.52 -0.02
CA LYS A 472 -24.26 -2.13 0.81
C LYS A 472 -25.63 -1.68 0.34
N LEU A 473 -26.46 -2.63 -0.08
CA LEU A 473 -27.84 -2.36 -0.50
C LEU A 473 -28.79 -2.25 0.69
N LEU A 474 -29.55 -1.17 0.76
CA LEU A 474 -30.67 -0.98 1.70
C LEU A 474 -32.00 -0.90 0.93
N ASN A 475 -33.11 -0.98 1.65
CA ASN A 475 -34.45 -1.02 1.04
C ASN A 475 -34.79 0.17 0.13
N ASN A 476 -34.17 1.34 0.34
CA ASN A 476 -34.44 2.58 -0.39
C ASN A 476 -33.18 3.44 -0.63
N SER A 477 -31.99 2.87 -0.42
CA SER A 477 -30.72 3.56 -0.61
C SER A 477 -29.58 2.55 -0.78
N ILE A 478 -28.44 3.02 -1.22
CA ILE A 478 -27.19 2.28 -1.34
C ILE A 478 -26.18 3.04 -0.50
N ILE A 479 -25.42 2.32 0.32
CA ILE A 479 -24.27 2.87 1.02
C ILE A 479 -23.01 2.46 0.25
N LEU A 480 -22.21 3.46 -0.12
CA LEU A 480 -20.84 3.28 -0.58
C LEU A 480 -19.95 3.44 0.65
N HIS A 481 -19.52 2.33 1.23
CA HIS A 481 -18.80 2.30 2.50
C HIS A 481 -17.33 2.65 2.31
N ASP A 482 -16.81 3.46 3.22
CA ASP A 482 -15.38 3.77 3.34
C ASP A 482 -14.69 4.26 2.06
N VAL A 483 -15.40 5.03 1.23
CA VAL A 483 -14.83 5.58 -0.01
C VAL A 483 -13.98 6.81 0.29
N ASN A 484 -12.86 6.95 -0.42
CA ASN A 484 -12.05 8.17 -0.36
C ASN A 484 -12.81 9.31 -1.04
N VAL A 485 -12.84 10.49 -0.43
CA VAL A 485 -13.49 11.69 -0.96
C VAL A 485 -12.52 12.86 -0.93
N THR A 486 -12.39 13.58 -2.04
CA THR A 486 -11.55 14.78 -2.19
C THR A 486 -12.33 15.91 -2.85
N ILE A 487 -11.80 17.13 -2.78
CA ILE A 487 -12.24 18.22 -3.66
C ILE A 487 -11.81 17.91 -5.11
N PRO A 488 -12.44 18.49 -6.14
CA PRO A 488 -12.19 18.15 -7.54
C PRO A 488 -10.93 18.83 -8.09
N TYR A 489 -9.87 18.85 -7.28
CA TYR A 489 -8.58 19.46 -7.59
C TYR A 489 -7.47 18.60 -7.00
N ILE A 490 -6.36 18.50 -7.74
CA ILE A 490 -5.15 17.85 -7.24
C ILE A 490 -4.54 18.74 -6.17
N THR A 491 -4.42 18.21 -4.94
CA THR A 491 -3.83 18.90 -3.79
C THR A 491 -2.87 17.98 -3.04
N ASP A 492 -2.00 18.54 -2.21
CA ASP A 492 -1.24 17.78 -1.20
C ASP A 492 -2.08 17.42 0.05
N GLY A 493 -3.33 17.85 0.09
CA GLY A 493 -4.29 17.53 1.13
C GLY A 493 -4.73 16.07 1.04
N ALA A 494 -4.94 15.45 2.18
CA ALA A 494 -5.31 14.05 2.25
C ALA A 494 -6.80 13.85 1.89
N SER A 495 -7.11 12.73 1.23
CA SER A 495 -8.49 12.30 0.99
C SER A 495 -9.17 11.91 2.30
N VAL A 496 -10.49 12.09 2.34
CA VAL A 496 -11.28 11.77 3.52
C VAL A 496 -12.12 10.52 3.26
N LYS A 497 -11.97 9.50 4.10
CA LYS A 497 -12.79 8.29 4.06
C LYS A 497 -14.21 8.56 4.55
N LYS A 498 -15.22 8.17 3.78
CA LYS A 498 -16.64 8.40 4.09
C LYS A 498 -17.55 7.27 3.63
N ASP A 499 -18.62 7.08 4.40
CA ASP A 499 -19.83 6.41 3.92
C ASP A 499 -20.68 7.42 3.14
N LEU A 500 -20.84 7.17 1.84
CA LEU A 500 -21.72 7.95 0.98
C LEU A 500 -23.04 7.22 0.75
N ILE A 501 -24.14 7.97 0.67
CA ILE A 501 -25.49 7.44 0.49
C ILE A 501 -26.01 7.85 -0.88
N VAL A 502 -26.35 6.86 -1.71
CA VAL A 502 -27.10 7.05 -2.96
C VAL A 502 -28.54 6.64 -2.73
N SER A 503 -29.49 7.56 -2.90
CA SER A 503 -30.92 7.27 -2.73
C SER A 503 -31.66 7.33 -4.07
N GLU A 504 -32.91 6.86 -4.09
CA GLU A 504 -33.73 6.83 -5.32
C GLU A 504 -33.92 8.20 -5.99
N ASP A 505 -33.79 9.28 -5.22
CA ASP A 505 -33.88 10.67 -5.69
C ASP A 505 -32.53 11.28 -6.12
N THR A 506 -31.43 10.55 -6.02
CA THR A 506 -30.15 10.95 -6.62
C THR A 506 -30.30 10.96 -8.15
N VAL A 507 -29.74 11.96 -8.81
CA VAL A 507 -29.90 12.16 -10.27
C VAL A 507 -28.54 12.24 -10.98
N PHE A 508 -28.49 11.90 -12.27
CA PHE A 508 -27.43 12.42 -13.12
C PHE A 508 -27.70 13.91 -13.34
N ALA A 509 -26.71 14.77 -13.12
CA ALA A 509 -26.83 16.20 -13.32
C ALA A 509 -27.15 16.54 -14.79
N GLU A 510 -27.68 17.73 -15.05
CA GLU A 510 -28.00 18.15 -16.43
C GLU A 510 -26.74 18.26 -17.30
N ASP A 511 -25.62 18.61 -16.69
CA ASP A 511 -24.31 18.67 -17.31
C ASP A 511 -23.54 17.35 -17.24
N ALA A 512 -24.18 16.26 -16.80
CA ALA A 512 -23.49 14.99 -16.65
C ALA A 512 -23.05 14.42 -18.00
N GLU A 513 -21.79 14.02 -18.10
CA GLU A 513 -21.23 13.38 -19.28
C GLU A 513 -21.55 11.87 -19.23
N THR A 514 -22.83 11.53 -19.42
CA THR A 514 -23.35 10.16 -19.22
C THR A 514 -22.69 9.11 -20.12
N ASP A 515 -22.02 9.53 -21.20
CA ASP A 515 -21.28 8.63 -22.09
C ASP A 515 -20.04 7.99 -21.41
N TYR A 516 -19.54 8.58 -20.32
CA TYR A 516 -18.45 7.99 -19.52
C TYR A 516 -18.94 7.04 -18.43
N PHE A 517 -20.24 7.00 -18.16
CA PHE A 517 -20.83 6.01 -17.25
C PHE A 517 -21.09 4.74 -18.04
N SER A 518 -20.17 3.77 -17.92
CA SER A 518 -20.31 2.48 -18.59
C SER A 518 -21.67 1.85 -18.28
N GLU A 519 -22.29 1.21 -19.27
CA GLU A 519 -23.63 0.62 -19.15
C GLU A 519 -24.74 1.60 -18.77
N TYR A 520 -24.54 2.92 -18.88
CA TYR A 520 -25.63 3.87 -18.75
C TYR A 520 -26.66 3.69 -19.88
N GLU A 521 -27.92 3.56 -19.51
CA GLU A 521 -29.06 3.60 -20.42
C GLU A 521 -29.79 4.93 -20.28
N LYS A 522 -30.23 5.49 -21.41
CA LYS A 522 -30.92 6.78 -21.42
C LYS A 522 -32.14 6.75 -20.50
N GLY A 523 -32.11 7.61 -19.48
CA GLY A 523 -33.19 7.73 -18.48
C GLY A 523 -32.92 6.98 -17.19
N ASP A 524 -31.75 6.36 -17.03
CA ASP A 524 -31.31 5.81 -15.76
C ASP A 524 -31.23 6.89 -14.67
N THR A 525 -31.47 6.44 -13.43
CA THR A 525 -31.05 7.15 -12.23
C THR A 525 -29.75 6.53 -11.72
N PRO A 526 -28.86 7.28 -11.04
CA PRO A 526 -27.68 6.70 -10.41
C PRO A 526 -28.00 5.52 -9.48
N TYR A 527 -29.07 5.60 -8.70
CA TYR A 527 -29.54 4.47 -7.89
C TYR A 527 -29.86 3.23 -8.74
N GLY A 528 -30.64 3.40 -9.81
CA GLY A 528 -31.01 2.28 -10.70
C GLY A 528 -29.80 1.71 -11.46
N TRP A 529 -28.90 2.58 -11.89
CA TRP A 529 -27.66 2.21 -12.56
C TRP A 529 -26.74 1.41 -11.63
N ILE A 530 -26.51 1.85 -10.38
CA ILE A 530 -25.71 1.09 -9.41
C ILE A 530 -26.39 -0.23 -9.07
N MET A 531 -27.70 -0.26 -8.79
CA MET A 531 -28.43 -1.49 -8.49
C MET A 531 -28.31 -2.53 -9.62
N ARG A 532 -28.46 -2.09 -10.88
CA ARG A 532 -28.38 -2.97 -12.05
C ARG A 532 -26.97 -3.55 -12.20
N ASN A 533 -25.95 -2.71 -12.09
CA ASN A 533 -24.56 -3.13 -12.27
C ASN A 533 -24.05 -3.94 -11.08
N TYR A 534 -24.45 -3.63 -9.85
CA TYR A 534 -24.12 -4.42 -8.67
C TYR A 534 -24.75 -5.79 -8.74
N LYS A 535 -26.00 -5.89 -9.20
CA LYS A 535 -26.64 -7.18 -9.45
C LYS A 535 -25.94 -7.96 -10.57
N LEU A 536 -25.49 -7.29 -11.64
CA LEU A 536 -24.72 -7.93 -12.70
C LEU A 536 -23.40 -8.50 -12.14
N TYR A 537 -22.73 -7.72 -11.29
CA TYR A 537 -21.53 -8.14 -10.57
C TYR A 537 -21.78 -9.36 -9.67
N THR A 538 -22.85 -9.37 -8.86
CA THR A 538 -23.13 -10.47 -7.94
C THR A 538 -23.68 -11.74 -8.62
N ASP A 539 -24.54 -11.58 -9.63
CA ASP A 539 -25.26 -12.70 -10.23
C ASP A 539 -24.52 -13.29 -11.45
N GLU A 540 -23.78 -12.45 -12.20
CA GLU A 540 -23.12 -12.82 -13.47
C GLU A 540 -21.73 -12.15 -13.62
N PRO A 541 -20.77 -12.42 -12.72
CA PRO A 541 -19.48 -11.71 -12.65
C PRO A 541 -18.66 -11.78 -13.94
N GLU A 542 -18.73 -12.88 -14.71
CA GLU A 542 -18.07 -13.00 -16.01
C GLU A 542 -18.55 -11.93 -17.00
N LYS A 543 -19.87 -11.69 -17.07
CA LYS A 543 -20.45 -10.65 -17.96
C LYS A 543 -20.19 -9.24 -17.46
N TYR A 544 -20.07 -9.08 -16.15
CA TYR A 544 -19.65 -7.82 -15.55
C TYR A 544 -18.21 -7.47 -15.97
N GLY A 545 -17.29 -8.45 -15.87
CA GLY A 545 -15.89 -8.28 -16.27
C GLY A 545 -15.69 -7.99 -17.76
N GLU A 546 -16.52 -8.54 -18.65
CA GLU A 546 -16.49 -8.25 -20.10
C GLU A 546 -16.72 -6.76 -20.43
N LYS A 547 -17.33 -6.00 -19.51
CA LYS A 547 -17.74 -4.61 -19.69
C LYS A 547 -16.85 -3.61 -18.96
N ALA A 548 -15.73 -4.09 -18.40
CA ALA A 548 -14.90 -3.40 -17.42
C ALA A 548 -15.67 -3.11 -16.10
N PRO A 549 -15.01 -3.03 -14.94
CA PRO A 549 -15.68 -2.82 -13.65
C PRO A 549 -16.39 -1.45 -13.57
N VAL A 550 -17.66 -1.45 -14.00
CA VAL A 550 -18.54 -0.28 -14.20
C VAL A 550 -18.70 0.58 -12.94
N LEU A 551 -18.61 -0.04 -11.76
CA LEU A 551 -18.78 0.61 -10.46
C LEU A 551 -17.45 1.03 -9.82
N THR A 552 -16.32 0.75 -10.45
CA THR A 552 -15.00 1.21 -9.99
C THR A 552 -14.55 2.42 -10.79
N GLY A 553 -13.80 3.30 -10.16
CA GLY A 553 -13.30 4.52 -10.80
C GLY A 553 -13.34 5.72 -9.86
N VAL A 554 -13.14 6.89 -10.47
CA VAL A 554 -13.29 8.20 -9.82
C VAL A 554 -14.59 8.81 -10.29
N PHE A 555 -15.43 9.24 -9.37
CA PHE A 555 -16.74 9.79 -9.67
C PHE A 555 -16.85 11.20 -9.16
N GLU A 556 -17.21 12.12 -10.05
CA GLU A 556 -17.53 13.50 -9.66
C GLU A 556 -18.99 13.61 -9.27
N VAL A 557 -19.23 14.08 -8.05
CA VAL A 557 -20.55 14.15 -7.43
C VAL A 557 -20.78 15.44 -6.66
N SER A 558 -22.05 15.79 -6.48
CA SER A 558 -22.45 16.75 -5.46
C SER A 558 -22.91 16.06 -4.18
N LEU A 559 -22.55 16.67 -3.04
CA LEU A 559 -22.84 16.13 -1.71
C LEU A 559 -23.73 17.07 -0.88
N ASP A 560 -24.80 16.52 -0.29
CA ASP A 560 -25.53 17.11 0.83
C ASP A 560 -25.21 16.32 2.10
N GLY A 561 -24.16 16.74 2.79
CA GLY A 561 -23.57 15.98 3.90
C GLY A 561 -22.89 14.71 3.39
N ASN A 562 -23.47 13.55 3.70
CA ASN A 562 -23.02 12.25 3.19
C ASN A 562 -23.93 11.70 2.08
N LYS A 563 -25.00 12.41 1.74
CA LYS A 563 -25.89 12.02 0.65
C LYS A 563 -25.34 12.54 -0.67
N ILE A 564 -25.25 11.67 -1.67
CA ILE A 564 -24.98 12.05 -3.04
C ILE A 564 -26.27 12.62 -3.64
N SER A 565 -26.26 13.91 -3.99
CA SER A 565 -27.41 14.56 -4.63
C SER A 565 -27.38 14.39 -6.15
N SER A 566 -26.20 14.50 -6.77
CA SER A 566 -26.03 14.31 -8.21
C SER A 566 -24.69 13.71 -8.61
N TYR A 567 -24.69 13.02 -9.75
CA TYR A 567 -23.50 12.55 -10.46
C TYR A 567 -23.24 13.43 -11.70
N HIS A 568 -21.99 13.85 -11.90
CA HIS A 568 -21.58 14.68 -13.04
C HIS A 568 -20.70 13.89 -14.01
N GLN A 569 -19.75 13.11 -13.51
CA GLN A 569 -18.80 12.41 -14.37
C GLN A 569 -18.32 11.11 -13.74
N SER A 570 -17.94 10.17 -14.59
CA SER A 570 -17.15 8.99 -14.21
C SER A 570 -15.83 9.07 -14.97
N MET A 571 -14.72 8.90 -14.27
CA MET A 571 -13.37 8.93 -14.79
C MET A 571 -12.69 7.61 -14.46
N TRP A 572 -12.01 7.03 -15.44
CA TRP A 572 -11.17 5.84 -15.26
C TRP A 572 -9.74 6.26 -14.88
N TRP A 573 -9.01 5.36 -14.22
CA TRP A 573 -7.68 5.60 -13.65
C TRP A 573 -6.55 5.86 -14.67
N ASP A 574 -6.85 5.88 -15.97
CA ASP A 574 -5.88 6.03 -17.06
C ASP A 574 -5.76 7.47 -17.58
#